data_AF-A0AAE3SIR3-F1
#
_entry.id   AF-A0AAE3SIR3-F1
#
_cell.length_a   1.000
_cell.length_b   1.000
_cell.length_c   1.000
_cell.angle_alpha   90.00
_cell.angle_beta   90.00
_cell.angle_gamma   90.00
#
_symmetry.space_group_name_H-M   'P 1'
#
loop_
_entity.id
_entity.type
_entity.pdbx_description
1 polymer ?
#
loop_
_entity_poly.entity_id
_entity_poly.type
_entity_poly.pdbx_seq_one_letter_code
_entity_poly.pdbx_strand_id
1 'polypeptide(L)' 'LSQKRAESAVTYMVNRGIDKSRVIAKGYGETRLKNKCADGVECSEAEHQANRRSEVTIIEM' A
#
# COMPACT_ATOMS: atom_id res chain seq x y z
N LEU A 1 -7.44 -6.94 1.89
CA LEU A 1 -6.01 -7.29 2.05
C LEU A 1 -5.09 -6.05 2.06
N SER A 2 -5.19 -5.18 1.06
CA SER A 2 -4.40 -3.93 0.96
C SER A 2 -4.49 -3.05 2.21
N GLN A 3 -5.69 -2.83 2.75
CA GLN A 3 -5.89 -2.05 3.97
C GLN A 3 -5.14 -2.63 5.17
N LYS A 4 -5.22 -3.94 5.39
CA LYS A 4 -4.48 -4.63 6.47
C LYS A 4 -2.96 -4.47 6.35
N ARG A 5 -2.42 -4.44 5.13
CA ARG A 5 -0.97 -4.18 4.90
C ARG A 5 -0.61 -2.75 5.28
N ALA A 6 -1.43 -1.77 4.89
CA ALA A 6 -1.23 -0.36 5.25
C ALA A 6 -1.29 -0.18 6.78
N GLU A 7 -2.27 -0.79 7.45
CA GLU A 7 -2.40 -0.77 8.91
C GLU A 7 -1.18 -1.39 9.60
N SER A 8 -0.69 -2.53 9.12
CA SER A 8 0.51 -3.16 9.66
C SER A 8 1.75 -2.26 9.58
N ALA A 9 1.93 -1.54 8.47
CA ALA A 9 3.01 -0.56 8.33
C ALA A 9 2.86 0.63 9.30
N VAL A 10 1.64 1.14 9.47
CA VAL A 10 1.35 2.20 10.46
C VAL A 10 1.60 1.73 11.89
N THR A 11 1.15 0.53 12.26
CA THR A 11 1.42 -0.05 13.58
C THR A 11 2.91 -0.17 13.84
N TYR A 12 3.69 -0.62 12.85
CA TYR A 12 5.15 -0.69 12.99
C TYR A 12 5.77 0.70 13.23
N MET A 13 5.34 1.72 12.47
CA MET A 13 5.81 3.11 12.64
C MET A 13 5.48 3.68 14.02
N VAL A 14 4.25 3.46 14.49
CA VAL A 14 3.81 3.92 15.82
C VAL A 14 4.60 3.22 16.93
N ASN A 15 4.85 1.92 16.80
CA ASN A 15 5.68 1.16 17.74
C ASN A 15 7.14 1.63 17.77
N ARG A 16 7.60 2.35 16.75
CA ARG A 16 8.92 3.00 16.70
C ARG A 16 8.92 4.46 17.14
N GLY A 17 7.80 4.94 17.71
CA GLY A 17 7.71 6.26 18.33
C GLY A 17 7.18 7.37 17.41
N ILE A 18 6.69 7.04 16.21
CA ILE A 18 6.00 8.03 15.37
C ILE A 18 4.59 8.25 15.94
N ASP A 19 4.22 9.51 16.16
CA ASP A 19 2.88 9.86 16.61
C ASP A 19 1.82 9.38 15.60
N LYS A 20 0.80 8.68 16.09
CA LYS A 20 -0.27 8.10 15.25
C LYS A 20 -1.03 9.16 14.45
N SER A 21 -1.16 10.38 14.95
CA SER A 21 -1.81 11.49 14.24
C SER A 21 -1.07 11.93 12.98
N ARG A 22 0.24 11.63 12.87
CA ARG A 22 1.09 11.99 11.73
C ARG A 22 1.04 10.98 10.59
N VAL A 23 0.31 9.87 10.74
CA VAL A 23 0.35 8.76 9.78
C VAL A 23 -1.06 8.29 9.44
N ILE A 24 -1.34 8.20 8.14
CA ILE A 24 -2.64 7.77 7.61
C ILE A 24 -2.47 6.43 6.89
N ALA A 25 -3.23 5.41 7.31
CA ALA A 25 -3.27 4.11 6.64
C ALA A 25 -4.35 4.09 5.56
N LYS A 26 -3.97 3.94 4.29
CA LYS A 26 -4.92 3.85 3.17
C LYS A 26 -4.60 2.70 2.22
N GLY A 27 -5.50 1.72 2.16
CA GLY A 27 -5.44 0.59 1.23
C GLY A 27 -6.30 0.83 -0.01
N TYR A 28 -5.67 0.85 -1.19
CA TYR A 28 -6.38 1.07 -2.46
C TYR A 28 -6.90 -0.22 -3.12
N GLY A 29 -6.44 -1.40 -2.67
CA GLY A 29 -6.75 -2.65 -3.37
C GLY A 29 -6.23 -2.59 -4.80
N GLU A 30 -7.02 -3.04 -5.75
CA GLU A 30 -6.68 -3.04 -7.18
C GLU A 30 -7.18 -1.80 -7.93
N THR A 31 -7.65 -0.77 -7.22
CA THR A 31 -8.15 0.45 -7.86
C THR A 31 -7.05 1.36 -8.40
N ARG A 32 -5.78 1.09 -8.05
CA ARG A 32 -4.59 1.89 -8.43
C ARG A 32 -3.40 1.02 -8.86
N LEU A 33 -3.63 0.16 -9.85
CA LEU A 33 -2.58 -0.65 -10.46
C LEU A 33 -1.55 0.23 -11.17
N LYS A 34 -0.28 -0.20 -11.17
CA LYS A 34 0.81 0.46 -11.92
C LYS A 34 0.86 0.00 -13.38
N ASN A 35 0.17 -1.09 -13.69
CA ASN A 35 0.12 -1.70 -15.02
C ASN A 35 -1.29 -2.24 -15.29
N LYS A 36 -1.45 -2.95 -16.40
CA LYS A 36 -2.73 -3.50 -16.87
C LYS A 36 -3.23 -4.75 -16.13
N CYS A 37 -2.50 -5.28 -15.16
CA CYS A 37 -2.73 -6.59 -14.55
C CYS A 37 -3.85 -6.57 -13.51
N ALA A 38 -5.07 -6.32 -13.98
CA ALA A 38 -6.30 -6.48 -13.21
C ALA A 38 -6.77 -7.94 -13.24
N ASP A 39 -7.75 -8.26 -12.41
CA ASP A 39 -8.42 -9.57 -12.41
C ASP A 39 -8.83 -10.02 -13.83
N GLY A 40 -8.43 -11.23 -14.21
CA GLY A 40 -8.73 -11.83 -15.51
C GLY A 40 -7.78 -11.42 -16.66
N VAL A 41 -6.80 -10.54 -16.41
CA VAL A 41 -5.75 -10.21 -17.37
C VAL A 41 -4.55 -11.13 -17.17
N GLU A 42 -4.12 -11.80 -18.25
CA GLU A 42 -2.91 -12.62 -18.22
C GLU A 42 -1.68 -11.72 -18.08
N CYS A 43 -0.95 -11.90 -16.99
CA CYS A 43 0.26 -11.17 -16.68
C CYS A 43 1.30 -12.11 -16.08
N SER A 44 2.56 -11.74 -16.25
CA SER A 44 3.65 -12.44 -15.59
C SER A 44 3.63 -12.19 -14.08
N GLU A 45 4.22 -13.10 -13.32
CA GLU A 45 4.34 -12.95 -11.86
C GLU A 45 5.13 -11.69 -11.47
N ALA A 46 6.11 -11.29 -12.28
CA ALA A 46 6.85 -10.04 -12.09
C ALA A 46 5.95 -8.80 -12.22
N GLU A 47 5.00 -8.82 -13.16
CA GLU A 47 4.04 -7.73 -13.33
C GLU A 47 3.02 -7.66 -12.19
N HIS A 48 2.54 -8.81 -11.70
CA HIS A 48 1.70 -8.84 -10.50
C HIS A 48 2.47 -8.35 -9.26
N GLN A 49 3.74 -8.73 -9.12
CA GLN A 49 4.60 -8.28 -8.03
C GLN A 49 4.76 -6.75 -8.03
N ALA A 50 4.83 -6.10 -9.20
CA ALA A 50 4.89 -4.64 -9.30
C ALA A 50 3.63 -3.94 -8.73
N ASN A 51 2.47 -4.61 -8.71
CA ASN A 51 1.24 -4.10 -8.09
C ASN A 51 1.16 -4.39 -6.59
N ARG A 52 1.84 -5.42 -6.09
CA ARG A 52 1.88 -5.79 -4.66
C ARG A 52 2.88 -4.93 -3.87
N ARG A 53 2.62 -3.62 -3.80
CA ARG A 53 3.49 -2.63 -3.15
C ARG A 53 2.79 -1.80 -2.08
N SER A 54 3.59 -1.15 -1.26
CA SER A 54 3.17 -0.09 -0.34
C SER A 54 3.96 1.18 -0.67
N GLU A 55 3.30 2.31 -0.72
CA GLU A 55 3.92 3.62 -1.00
C GLU A 55 3.78 4.50 0.24
N VAL A 56 4.80 5.32 0.50
CA VAL A 56 4.82 6.31 1.58
C VAL A 56 4.96 7.68 0.93
N THR A 57 4.04 8.58 1.24
CA THR A 57 4.02 9.95 0.72
C THR A 57 4.08 10.91 1.89
N ILE A 58 5.00 11.88 1.83
CA ILE A 58 5.05 12.98 2.78
C ILE A 58 4.09 14.07 2.28
N ILE A 59 3.19 14.50 3.15
CA ILE A 59 2.21 15.56 2.88
C ILE A 59 2.48 16.73 3.82
N GLU A 60 2.31 17.96 3.33
CA GLU A 60 2.19 19.11 4.21
C GLU A 60 0.79 19.11 4.84
N MET A 61 0.74 19.52 6.12
CA MET A 61 -0.49 19.62 6.90
C MET A 61 -1.14 20.99 6.78
#